data_AF-A0A640P0A2-F1
#
_entry.id   AF-A0A640P0A2-F1
#
_cell.length_a   1.000
_cell.length_b   1.000
_cell.length_c   1.000
_cell.angle_alpha   90.00
_cell.angle_beta   90.00
_cell.angle_gamma   90.00
#
_symmetry.space_group_name_H-M   'P 1'
#
loop_
_entity.id
_entity.type
_entity.pdbx_description
1 polymer ?
#
loop_
_entity_poly.entity_id
_entity_poly.type
_entity_poly.pdbx_seq_one_letter_code
_entity_poly.pdbx_strand_id
1 'polypeptide(L)'
;MFMSRRVTQLALLGMTLSLAATTASAASIPKELEKDLISVCEAVKSDKRLKLRRAVKATGLDIKTLHAGLVCNGQDMLSFAVTHGAAVNAQHIARRVNASPGVLTAKR
;
A
#
# COMPACT_ATOMS: atom_id res chain seq x y z
N MET A 1 41.63 -52.55 3.10
CA MET A 1 40.25 -52.65 2.61
C MET A 1 39.30 -52.41 3.77
N PHE A 2 38.44 -51.38 3.62
CA PHE A 2 37.20 -51.07 4.38
C PHE A 2 37.36 -50.79 5.90
N MET A 3 37.43 -49.55 6.40
CA MET A 3 36.44 -48.44 6.33
C MET A 3 35.01 -48.99 6.29
N SER A 4 34.07 -48.73 7.20
CA SER A 4 33.97 -47.78 8.30
C SER A 4 32.77 -48.24 9.14
N ARG A 5 32.91 -48.16 10.48
CA ARG A 5 31.88 -47.84 11.50
C ARG A 5 30.49 -48.50 11.31
N ARG A 6 30.19 -49.57 12.05
CA ARG A 6 29.60 -49.54 13.40
C ARG A 6 28.60 -48.41 13.64
N VAL A 7 27.52 -48.83 14.29
CA VAL A 7 26.60 -48.07 15.15
C VAL A 7 25.30 -47.62 14.45
N THR A 8 24.34 -48.55 14.48
CA THR A 8 23.09 -48.42 15.22
C THR A 8 22.55 -47.00 15.43
N GLN A 9 21.26 -46.80 15.14
CA GLN A 9 20.26 -46.09 15.97
C GLN A 9 19.36 -45.10 15.22
N LEU A 10 18.07 -45.26 15.55
CA LEU A 10 17.05 -44.25 15.79
C LEU A 10 16.25 -43.63 14.63
N ALA A 11 15.00 -44.10 14.58
CA ALA A 11 13.79 -43.29 14.68
C ALA A 11 13.51 -42.32 13.51
N LEU A 12 12.63 -42.76 12.60
CA LEU A 12 11.78 -41.86 11.83
C LEU A 12 10.90 -41.04 12.80
N LEU A 13 11.31 -39.82 13.10
CA LEU A 13 10.46 -38.80 13.71
C LEU A 13 9.73 -38.05 12.59
N GLY A 14 8.41 -38.20 12.57
CA GLY A 14 7.52 -37.52 11.65
C GLY A 14 7.56 -36.00 11.89
N MET A 15 7.64 -35.24 10.80
CA MET A 15 7.49 -33.80 10.83
C MET A 15 6.07 -33.46 10.35
N THR A 16 5.14 -33.34 11.29
CA THR A 16 3.79 -32.82 11.00
C THR A 16 3.90 -31.33 10.72
N LEU A 17 3.70 -30.94 9.45
CA LEU A 17 3.62 -29.55 9.04
C LEU A 17 2.23 -29.01 9.42
N SER A 18 2.10 -28.44 10.62
CA SER A 18 0.89 -27.72 11.04
C SER A 18 0.82 -26.38 10.32
N LEU A 19 0.02 -26.32 9.26
CA LEU A 19 -0.31 -25.07 8.57
C LEU A 19 -1.33 -24.30 9.42
N ALA A 20 -0.85 -23.41 10.30
CA ALA A 20 -1.72 -22.50 11.03
C ALA A 20 -2.32 -21.49 10.03
N ALA A 21 -3.54 -21.78 9.57
CA ALA A 21 -4.34 -20.84 8.79
C ALA A 21 -4.71 -19.67 9.69
N THR A 22 -3.95 -18.58 9.60
CA THR A 22 -4.35 -17.31 10.22
C THR A 22 -5.54 -16.79 9.43
N THR A 23 -6.72 -16.76 10.05
CA THR A 23 -7.89 -16.13 9.45
C THR A 23 -7.66 -14.61 9.46
N ALA A 24 -7.25 -14.06 8.31
CA ALA A 24 -7.21 -12.63 8.11
C ALA A 24 -8.65 -12.09 8.15
N SER A 25 -9.06 -11.55 9.29
CA SER A 25 -10.34 -10.87 9.43
C SER A 25 -10.27 -9.52 8.72
N ALA A 26 -10.76 -9.46 7.48
CA ALA A 26 -11.02 -8.19 6.82
C ALA A 26 -12.27 -7.56 7.45
N ALA A 27 -12.08 -6.59 8.33
CA ALA A 27 -13.19 -5.75 8.79
C ALA A 27 -13.82 -5.06 7.57
N SER A 28 -15.14 -5.17 7.42
CA SER A 28 -15.85 -4.50 6.33
C SER A 28 -15.75 -2.99 6.50
N ILE A 29 -15.24 -2.31 5.46
CA ILE A 29 -15.23 -0.84 5.44
C ILE A 29 -16.68 -0.36 5.26
N PRO A 30 -17.15 0.61 6.06
CA PRO A 30 -18.48 1.19 5.86
C PRO A 30 -18.61 1.78 4.45
N LYS A 31 -19.74 1.51 3.77
CA LYS A 31 -19.96 1.89 2.36
C LYS A 31 -19.73 3.37 2.06
N GLU A 32 -20.06 4.26 3.00
CA GLU A 32 -19.83 5.70 2.85
C GLU A 32 -18.34 6.04 2.73
N LEU A 33 -17.50 5.34 3.48
CA LEU A 33 -16.05 5.56 3.46
C LEU A 33 -15.45 5.04 2.15
N GLU A 34 -15.94 3.92 1.62
CA GLU A 34 -15.52 3.41 0.32
C GLU A 34 -15.76 4.44 -0.80
N LYS A 35 -16.96 5.04 -0.85
CA LYS A 35 -17.29 6.10 -1.81
C LYS A 35 -16.35 7.30 -1.69
N ASP A 36 -16.03 7.70 -0.46
CA ASP A 36 -15.16 8.85 -0.23
C ASP A 36 -13.70 8.55 -0.61
N LEU A 37 -13.21 7.32 -0.40
CA LEU A 37 -11.88 6.89 -0.84
C LEU A 37 -11.78 6.85 -2.38
N ILE A 38 -12.83 6.40 -3.08
CA ILE A 38 -12.89 6.49 -4.55
C ILE A 38 -12.83 7.96 -5.00
N SER A 39 -13.58 8.84 -4.34
CA SER A 39 -13.55 10.29 -4.61
C SER A 39 -12.16 10.91 -4.40
N VAL A 40 -11.39 10.41 -3.43
CA VAL A 40 -9.99 10.80 -3.25
C VAL A 40 -9.16 10.41 -4.48
N CYS A 41 -9.23 9.17 -4.97
CA CYS A 41 -8.49 8.74 -6.17
C CYS A 41 -8.86 9.58 -7.41
N GLU A 42 -10.15 9.85 -7.62
CA GLU A 42 -10.61 10.74 -8.69
C GLU A 42 -10.10 12.18 -8.54
N ALA A 43 -9.96 12.65 -7.31
CA ALA A 43 -9.40 13.97 -7.03
C ALA A 43 -7.88 14.01 -7.21
N VAL A 44 -7.15 12.93 -6.88
CA VAL A 44 -5.70 12.82 -7.04
C VAL A 44 -5.30 13.05 -8.51
N LYS A 45 -5.94 12.36 -9.47
CA LYS A 45 -5.64 12.52 -10.91
C LYS A 45 -6.17 13.81 -11.55
N SER A 46 -6.95 14.61 -10.83
CA SER A 46 -7.64 15.78 -11.42
C SER A 46 -6.77 17.03 -11.62
N ASP A 47 -5.54 17.02 -11.10
CA ASP A 47 -4.63 18.17 -11.00
C ASP A 47 -5.19 19.42 -10.26
N LYS A 48 -6.37 19.30 -9.64
CA LYS A 48 -7.05 20.41 -8.93
C LYS A 48 -6.84 20.28 -7.42
N ARG A 49 -5.90 21.05 -6.87
CA ARG A 49 -5.56 21.05 -5.43
C ARG A 49 -6.77 21.22 -4.50
N LEU A 50 -7.70 22.11 -4.86
CA LEU A 50 -8.91 22.34 -4.05
C LEU A 50 -9.83 21.12 -4.05
N LYS A 51 -9.95 20.40 -5.17
CA LYS A 51 -10.74 19.18 -5.29
C LYS A 51 -10.14 18.07 -4.42
N LEU A 52 -8.82 17.88 -4.49
CA LEU A 52 -8.09 16.95 -3.63
C LEU A 52 -8.31 17.25 -2.14
N ARG A 53 -8.15 18.52 -1.72
CA ARG A 53 -8.35 18.92 -0.33
C ARG A 53 -9.77 18.64 0.17
N ARG A 54 -10.79 18.87 -0.66
CA ARG A 54 -12.19 18.61 -0.30
C ARG A 54 -12.46 17.11 -0.17
N ALA A 55 -11.98 16.30 -1.12
CA ALA A 55 -12.15 14.85 -1.10
C ALA A 55 -11.46 14.23 0.13
N VAL A 56 -10.22 14.63 0.43
CA VAL A 56 -9.52 14.19 1.64
C VAL A 56 -10.31 14.57 2.89
N LYS A 57 -10.78 15.82 3.00
CA LYS A 57 -11.54 16.26 4.18
C LYS A 57 -12.83 15.45 4.40
N ALA A 58 -13.50 15.00 3.33
CA ALA A 58 -14.71 14.19 3.43
C ALA A 58 -14.46 12.85 4.12
N THR A 59 -13.27 12.26 3.95
CA THR A 59 -12.89 11.00 4.61
C THR A 59 -12.67 11.11 6.12
N GLY A 60 -12.46 12.33 6.64
CA GLY A 60 -12.00 12.54 8.02
C GLY A 60 -10.53 12.17 8.28
N LEU A 61 -9.80 11.70 7.26
CA LEU A 61 -8.40 11.31 7.35
C LEU A 61 -7.47 12.41 6.82
N ASP A 62 -6.18 12.34 7.18
CA ASP A 62 -5.16 13.21 6.62
C ASP A 62 -4.48 12.61 5.39
N ILE A 63 -3.81 13.45 4.58
CA ILE A 63 -3.12 12.99 3.36
C ILE A 63 -2.05 11.94 3.66
N LYS A 64 -1.38 12.00 4.82
CA LYS A 64 -0.31 11.05 5.16
C LYS A 64 -0.89 9.65 5.36
N THR A 65 -1.98 9.55 6.14
CA THR A 65 -2.69 8.31 6.40
C THR A 65 -3.26 7.73 5.12
N LEU A 66 -3.90 8.56 4.29
CA LEU A 66 -4.41 8.12 3.01
C LEU A 66 -3.29 7.64 2.09
N HIS A 67 -2.17 8.36 1.99
CA HIS A 67 -1.07 7.94 1.11
C HIS A 67 -0.44 6.61 1.55
N ALA A 68 -0.38 6.34 2.86
CA ALA A 68 0.19 5.11 3.39
C ALA A 68 -0.68 3.86 3.14
N GLY A 69 -2.00 4.02 2.97
CA GLY A 69 -2.94 2.88 2.89
C GLY A 69 -3.85 2.84 1.66
N LEU A 70 -4.09 3.96 0.99
CA LEU A 70 -4.98 4.05 -0.16
C LEU A 70 -4.24 3.71 -1.46
N VAL A 71 -4.78 2.73 -2.18
CA VAL A 71 -4.29 2.31 -3.49
C VAL A 71 -5.31 2.73 -4.56
N CYS A 72 -4.88 3.59 -5.47
CA CYS A 72 -5.64 4.05 -6.63
C CYS A 72 -5.20 3.28 -7.88
N ASN A 73 -6.06 2.40 -8.40
CA ASN A 73 -5.76 1.56 -9.58
C ASN A 73 -4.38 0.86 -9.51
N GLY A 74 -4.05 0.29 -8.34
CA GLY A 74 -2.78 -0.40 -8.12
C GLY A 74 -1.58 0.50 -7.80
N GLN A 75 -1.76 1.81 -7.65
CA GLN A 75 -0.70 2.76 -7.35
C GLN A 75 -1.00 3.55 -6.08
N ASP A 76 0.03 3.91 -5.31
CA ASP A 76 -0.13 4.87 -4.21
C ASP A 76 -0.55 6.25 -4.75
N MET A 77 -1.07 7.12 -3.88
CA MET A 77 -1.57 8.43 -4.29
C MET A 77 -0.55 9.30 -5.04
N LEU A 78 0.73 9.27 -4.67
CA LEU A 78 1.75 10.10 -5.30
C LEU A 78 2.08 9.56 -6.69
N SER A 79 2.36 8.26 -6.80
CA SER A 79 2.61 7.59 -8.07
C SER A 79 1.43 7.77 -9.02
N PHE A 80 0.20 7.60 -8.53
CA PHE A 80 -1.02 7.78 -9.31
C PHE A 80 -1.18 9.22 -9.84
N ALA A 81 -0.85 10.23 -9.03
CA ALA A 81 -0.86 11.62 -9.47
C ALA A 81 0.16 11.85 -10.60
N VAL A 82 1.39 11.36 -10.43
CA VAL A 82 2.47 11.53 -11.42
C VAL A 82 2.14 10.80 -12.71
N THR A 83 1.61 9.56 -12.64
CA THR A 83 1.27 8.75 -13.82
C THR A 83 0.13 9.34 -14.65
N HIS A 84 -0.71 10.18 -14.05
CA HIS A 84 -1.83 10.86 -14.71
C HIS A 84 -1.56 12.35 -15.03
N GLY A 85 -0.31 12.81 -14.91
CA GLY A 85 0.05 14.20 -15.23
C GLY A 85 -0.49 15.24 -14.24
N ALA A 86 -0.91 14.84 -13.05
CA ALA A 86 -1.46 15.73 -12.03
C ALA A 86 -0.34 16.38 -11.18
N ALA A 87 0.49 17.20 -11.82
CA ALA A 87 1.69 17.80 -11.23
C ALA A 87 1.42 18.63 -9.96
N VAL A 88 0.35 19.42 -9.93
CA VAL A 88 -0.03 20.25 -8.77
C VAL A 88 -0.37 19.37 -7.58
N ASN A 89 -1.13 18.30 -7.83
CA ASN A 89 -1.52 17.35 -6.78
C ASN A 89 -0.34 16.48 -6.35
N ALA A 90 0.49 16.00 -7.28
CA ALA A 90 1.71 15.25 -6.98
C ALA A 90 2.64 16.07 -6.08
N GLN A 91 2.91 17.33 -6.42
CA GLN A 91 3.73 18.21 -5.59
C GLN A 91 3.09 18.49 -4.23
N HIS A 92 1.75 18.60 -4.16
CA HIS A 92 1.04 18.74 -2.89
C HIS A 92 1.19 17.50 -2.01
N ILE A 93 0.96 16.31 -2.55
CA ILE A 93 1.10 15.03 -1.84
C ILE A 93 2.54 14.86 -1.37
N ALA A 94 3.52 15.03 -2.25
CA ALA A 94 4.96 14.91 -1.94
C ALA A 94 5.38 15.76 -0.75
N ARG A 95 4.94 17.03 -0.70
CA ARG A 95 5.20 17.93 0.45
C ARG A 95 4.57 17.44 1.76
N ARG A 96 3.41 16.80 1.70
CA ARG A 96 2.71 16.32 2.91
C ARG A 96 3.30 15.01 3.43
N VAL A 97 3.88 14.20 2.55
CA VAL A 97 4.46 12.90 2.90
C VAL A 97 5.98 12.94 3.03
N ASN A 98 6.59 14.12 2.91
CA ASN A 98 8.05 14.33 2.93
C ASN A 98 8.79 13.48 1.89
N ALA A 99 8.20 13.32 0.69
CA ALA A 99 8.86 12.58 -0.38
C ALA A 99 10.11 13.32 -0.88
N SER A 100 11.16 12.56 -1.21
CA SER A 100 12.39 13.12 -1.79
C SER A 100 12.09 13.83 -3.12
N PRO A 101 12.74 14.98 -3.41
CA PRO A 101 12.59 15.70 -4.68
C PRO A 101 12.77 14.82 -5.93
N GLY A 102 13.60 13.77 -5.83
CA GLY A 102 13.85 12.84 -6.93
C GLY A 102 12.61 12.07 -7.41
N VAL A 103 11.62 11.87 -6.55
CA VAL A 103 10.37 11.16 -6.90
C VAL A 103 9.54 11.95 -7.93
N LEU A 104 9.65 13.29 -7.90
CA LEU A 104 8.93 14.16 -8.83
C LEU A 104 9.63 14.33 -10.18
N THR A 105 10.94 14.06 -10.23
CA THR A 105 11.77 14.26 -11.43
C THR A 105 12.03 12.97 -12.22
N ALA A 106 11.87 11.80 -11.60
CA ALA A 106 12.19 10.50 -12.21
C ALA A 106 11.25 10.07 -13.35
N LYS A 107 10.17 10.81 -13.63
CA LYS A 107 9.13 10.42 -14.60
C LYS A 107 8.89 11.41 -15.73
N ARG A 108 9.84 12.32 -15.96
CA ARG A 108 9.80 13.28 -17.07
C ARG A 108 10.30 12.67 -18.36
#